data_AF-A0A7V3RLN2-F1
#
_entry.id   AF-A0A7V3RLN2-F1
#
_cell.length_a   1.000
_cell.length_b   1.000
_cell.length_c   1.000
_cell.angle_alpha   90.00
_cell.angle_beta   90.00
_cell.angle_gamma   90.00
#
_symmetry.space_group_name_H-M   'P 1'
#
loop_
_entity.id
_entity.type
_entity.pdbx_description
1 polymer ?
#
loop_
_entity_poly.entity_id
_entity_poly.type
_entity_poly.pdbx_seq_one_letter_code
_entity_poly.pdbx_strand_id
1 'polypeptide(L)'
;MKLLILALMSLMAINGYSEINFDGNSSLNIREISKDIELPSVKMDKKVAKAELKEWTVMVFVNAKNNLESYGLKDVNEMEMVGSSDKVNVVAELGRISGYSSSDGDWKGCRRYYIQKDNDTNNITSPVLLETPKCDMGSWEYMADFVKWVKEKYPAKKYVLIVWNHGSGWNKGGDISVLLNEKGISYDDETGNHITTPQLRMALEKIGGVDILGMDACLMQMIEVAYEIKDYTQYIVGSEETEPGDGYTYNTWLEPLVKNPTADARTLSKYMVDSYGDHYQSESDTTQSSIDAKSLKDLAKLSDDFVNALIASNDLTNAKNARTNAQKFYYSSNKDFYHFTKLITDTTQVSDVKAKGEALLNYLKNNAIVHNRSGYQNAYGLAVYVPTSYTTSYDDLIWAKDTKWDDLIKWIK
;
A
#
# COMPACT_ATOMS: atom_id res chain seq x y z
N MET A 1 40.67 -2.59 7.16
CA MET A 1 41.59 -1.45 6.99
C MET A 1 42.19 -1.52 5.59
N LYS A 2 41.72 -0.63 4.70
CA LYS A 2 42.35 -0.09 3.48
C LYS A 2 42.76 -1.00 2.28
N LEU A 3 42.13 -0.67 1.13
CA LEU A 3 42.69 -0.54 -0.24
C LEU A 3 43.14 -1.85 -0.96
N LEU A 4 42.95 -2.11 -2.26
CA LEU A 4 42.47 -1.37 -3.43
C LEU A 4 42.28 -2.44 -4.55
N ILE A 5 41.14 -2.55 -5.23
CA ILE A 5 41.06 -3.23 -6.54
C ILE A 5 41.02 -2.11 -7.57
N LEU A 6 42.20 -1.75 -8.07
CA LEU A 6 42.36 -0.87 -9.21
C LEU A 6 42.43 -1.73 -10.48
N ALA A 7 41.66 -1.30 -11.47
CA ALA A 7 41.48 -1.93 -12.75
C ALA A 7 42.80 -2.22 -13.47
N LEU A 8 42.82 -3.33 -14.20
CA LEU A 8 43.71 -3.54 -15.35
C LEU A 8 43.48 -2.41 -16.36
N MET A 9 44.36 -1.42 -16.35
CA MET A 9 44.80 -0.71 -17.54
C MET A 9 46.23 -0.23 -17.28
N SER A 10 47.20 -1.04 -17.67
CA SER A 10 48.51 -0.53 -18.04
C SER A 10 49.14 -1.51 -19.03
N LEU A 11 49.47 -1.05 -20.23
CA LEU A 11 50.86 -1.00 -20.65
C LEU A 11 51.04 -0.25 -21.98
N MET A 12 52.24 0.33 -22.06
CA MET A 12 52.88 1.09 -23.14
C MET A 12 52.63 2.61 -23.05
N ALA A 13 53.63 3.45 -22.86
CA ALA A 13 55.01 3.36 -23.34
C ALA A 13 56.03 4.09 -22.43
N ILE A 14 57.28 3.62 -22.45
CA ILE A 14 58.47 4.38 -22.08
C ILE A 14 59.29 4.63 -23.35
N ASN A 15 59.54 5.92 -23.58
CA ASN A 15 60.63 6.60 -24.31
C ASN A 15 60.98 6.22 -25.76
N GLY A 16 60.81 7.21 -26.65
CA GLY A 16 61.53 7.31 -27.92
C GLY A 16 60.92 8.39 -28.82
N TYR A 17 61.55 9.56 -28.89
CA TYR A 17 61.21 10.64 -29.80
C TYR A 17 61.12 10.15 -31.26
N SER A 18 59.96 10.30 -31.89
CA SER A 18 59.84 10.68 -33.30
C SER A 18 58.41 11.14 -33.57
N GLU A 19 58.30 12.25 -34.29
CA GLU A 19 57.06 12.93 -34.65
C GLU A 19 56.10 11.97 -35.37
N ILE A 20 54.86 11.86 -34.88
CA ILE A 20 53.79 11.20 -35.65
C ILE A 20 53.00 12.27 -36.37
N ASN A 21 53.34 12.42 -37.64
CA ASN A 21 52.64 13.19 -38.65
C ASN A 21 51.37 12.43 -39.07
N PHE A 22 50.21 13.07 -39.00
CA PHE A 22 48.94 12.50 -39.46
C PHE A 22 48.75 12.81 -40.93
N ASP A 23 49.37 12.03 -41.80
CA ASP A 23 49.04 11.98 -43.22
C ASP A 23 49.30 10.59 -43.79
N GLY A 24 48.27 9.98 -44.39
CA GLY A 24 48.43 8.88 -45.35
C GLY A 24 48.17 7.45 -44.86
N ASN A 25 46.92 7.01 -45.02
CA ASN A 25 46.52 5.69 -45.52
C ASN A 25 47.46 4.47 -45.28
N SER A 26 47.24 3.73 -44.19
CA SER A 26 47.60 2.30 -44.14
C SER A 26 46.75 1.52 -43.12
N SER A 27 46.15 0.42 -43.58
CA SER A 27 45.34 -0.50 -42.79
C SER A 27 46.22 -1.51 -42.05
N LEU A 28 46.21 -1.49 -40.71
CA LEU A 28 46.83 -2.53 -39.88
C LEU A 28 45.82 -3.66 -39.59
N ASN A 29 46.15 -4.87 -40.07
CA ASN A 29 45.34 -6.07 -39.97
C ASN A 29 45.71 -6.84 -38.69
N ILE A 30 44.80 -6.88 -37.71
CA ILE A 30 45.04 -7.40 -36.34
C ILE A 30 45.15 -8.95 -36.29
N ARG A 31 45.06 -9.65 -37.44
CA ARG A 31 44.97 -11.12 -37.48
C ARG A 31 46.29 -11.89 -37.35
N GLU A 32 47.44 -11.25 -37.19
CA GLU A 32 48.73 -11.95 -37.09
C GLU A 32 49.36 -12.02 -35.69
N ILE A 33 48.75 -11.47 -34.64
CA ILE A 33 49.33 -11.48 -33.27
C ILE A 33 48.78 -12.62 -32.38
N SER A 34 47.85 -13.45 -32.87
CA SER A 34 47.09 -14.36 -31.99
C SER A 34 47.57 -15.82 -31.92
N LYS A 35 48.83 -16.16 -32.24
CA LYS A 35 49.20 -17.59 -32.36
C LYS A 35 49.84 -18.30 -31.18
N ASP A 36 50.37 -17.64 -30.14
CA ASP A 36 51.05 -18.38 -29.06
C ASP A 36 50.91 -17.78 -27.65
N ILE A 37 49.68 -17.49 -27.19
CA ILE A 37 49.43 -17.20 -25.77
C ILE A 37 48.31 -18.12 -25.24
N GLU A 38 48.69 -19.27 -24.70
CA GLU A 38 47.81 -20.02 -23.79
C GLU A 38 47.84 -19.33 -22.42
N LEU A 39 46.76 -18.61 -22.10
CA LEU A 39 46.50 -18.14 -20.74
C LEU A 39 45.94 -19.32 -19.93
N PRO A 40 46.43 -19.57 -18.69
CA PRO A 40 45.90 -20.62 -17.84
C PRO A 40 44.41 -20.37 -17.56
N SER A 41 43.56 -21.32 -17.96
CA SER A 41 42.13 -21.25 -17.69
C SER A 41 41.87 -21.48 -16.21
N VAL A 42 41.66 -20.41 -15.44
CA VAL A 42 41.06 -20.50 -14.12
C VAL A 42 39.60 -20.90 -14.31
N LYS A 43 39.26 -22.15 -14.00
CA LYS A 43 37.87 -22.56 -13.82
C LYS A 43 37.31 -21.82 -12.61
N MET A 44 36.66 -20.69 -12.86
CA MET A 44 35.81 -20.04 -11.88
C MET A 44 34.57 -20.91 -11.69
N ASP A 45 34.54 -21.70 -10.63
CA ASP A 45 33.32 -22.36 -10.15
C ASP A 45 32.33 -21.27 -9.71
N LYS A 46 31.52 -20.78 -10.66
CA LYS A 46 30.32 -19.99 -10.37
C LYS A 46 29.22 -20.92 -9.85
N LYS A 47 29.38 -21.43 -8.64
CA LYS A 47 28.23 -21.74 -7.77
C LYS A 47 28.04 -20.56 -6.81
N VAL A 48 27.48 -19.47 -7.34
CA VAL A 48 26.73 -18.56 -6.46
C VAL A 48 25.50 -19.35 -6.06
N ALA A 49 25.46 -19.86 -4.83
CA ALA A 49 24.25 -20.45 -4.30
C ALA A 49 23.15 -19.40 -4.42
N LYS A 50 22.11 -19.68 -5.22
CA LYS A 50 20.92 -18.85 -5.26
C LYS A 50 20.34 -18.92 -3.84
N ALA A 51 20.48 -17.84 -3.08
CA ALA A 51 19.93 -17.76 -1.72
C ALA A 51 18.45 -18.19 -1.79
N GLU A 52 18.07 -19.13 -0.94
CA GLU A 52 16.69 -19.60 -0.88
C GLU A 52 15.80 -18.41 -0.51
N LEU A 53 14.70 -18.22 -1.25
CA LEU A 53 13.76 -17.14 -0.97
C LEU A 53 13.14 -17.36 0.41
N LYS A 54 13.08 -16.29 1.22
CA LYS A 54 12.28 -16.29 2.44
C LYS A 54 10.79 -16.44 2.11
N GLU A 55 9.98 -16.89 3.06
CA GLU A 55 8.54 -17.05 2.84
C GLU A 55 7.87 -15.68 2.62
N TRP A 56 8.25 -14.70 3.43
CA TRP A 56 7.67 -13.36 3.44
C TRP A 56 8.71 -12.26 3.47
N THR A 57 8.40 -11.16 2.78
CA THR A 57 9.00 -9.85 3.01
C THR A 57 7.89 -8.85 3.33
N VAL A 58 7.94 -8.30 4.54
CA VAL A 58 7.08 -7.23 5.02
C VAL A 58 7.79 -5.89 4.80
N MET A 59 7.11 -4.97 4.13
CA MET A 59 7.59 -3.63 3.80
C MET A 59 6.67 -2.60 4.47
N VAL A 60 7.21 -1.75 5.33
CA VAL A 60 6.43 -0.71 6.00
C VAL A 60 6.97 0.66 5.61
N PHE A 61 6.14 1.45 4.94
CA PHE A 61 6.46 2.80 4.50
C PHE A 61 5.84 3.80 5.48
N VAL A 62 6.64 4.19 6.49
CA VAL A 62 6.25 5.02 7.63
C VAL A 62 6.53 6.48 7.31
N ASN A 63 5.58 7.12 6.65
CA ASN A 63 5.67 8.56 6.42
C ASN A 63 5.29 9.30 7.71
N ALA A 64 6.28 9.58 8.56
CA ALA A 64 6.08 10.32 9.80
C ALA A 64 6.50 11.80 9.67
N LYS A 65 6.49 12.33 8.44
CA LYS A 65 6.83 13.72 8.13
C LYS A 65 5.63 14.65 8.33
N ASN A 66 4.95 14.49 9.46
CA ASN A 66 3.77 15.26 9.87
C ASN A 66 3.55 15.09 11.40
N ASN A 67 2.39 15.53 11.89
CA ASN A 67 2.03 15.48 13.31
C ASN A 67 1.90 14.07 13.92
N LEU A 68 2.10 13.00 13.15
CA LEU A 68 2.12 11.63 13.63
C LEU A 68 3.55 11.11 13.94
N GLU A 69 4.59 11.95 13.85
CA GLU A 69 6.01 11.54 14.01
C GLU A 69 6.29 10.64 15.22
N SER A 70 5.68 10.94 16.38
CA SER A 70 5.85 10.13 17.60
C SER A 70 5.28 8.72 17.49
N TYR A 71 4.19 8.53 16.75
CA TYR A 71 3.55 7.22 16.56
C TYR A 71 4.36 6.37 15.59
N GLY A 72 4.83 6.96 14.48
CA GLY A 72 5.71 6.26 13.54
C GLY A 72 7.02 5.76 14.19
N LEU A 73 7.55 6.50 15.19
CA LEU A 73 8.67 6.02 16.01
C LEU A 73 8.28 4.81 16.88
N LYS A 74 7.12 4.85 17.54
CA LYS A 74 6.63 3.72 18.35
C LYS A 74 6.45 2.48 17.49
N ASP A 75 5.83 2.60 16.32
CA ASP A 75 5.51 1.47 15.45
C ASP A 75 6.77 0.77 14.93
N VAL A 76 7.84 1.52 14.66
CA VAL A 76 9.14 0.91 14.34
C VAL A 76 9.72 0.15 15.55
N ASN A 77 9.62 0.69 16.77
CA ASN A 77 10.00 -0.06 17.97
C ASN A 77 9.12 -1.31 18.18
N GLU A 78 7.82 -1.25 17.90
CA GLU A 78 6.94 -2.42 17.95
C GLU A 78 7.37 -3.50 16.96
N MET A 79 7.76 -3.11 15.74
CA MET A 79 8.35 -4.04 14.77
C MET A 79 9.63 -4.70 15.32
N GLU A 80 10.47 -3.96 16.06
CA GLU A 80 11.70 -4.46 16.70
C GLU A 80 11.44 -5.44 17.86
N MET A 81 10.26 -5.43 18.48
CA MET A 81 9.91 -6.45 19.48
C MET A 81 9.86 -7.88 18.89
N VAL A 82 9.64 -7.99 17.57
CA VAL A 82 9.57 -9.26 16.84
C VAL A 82 10.78 -9.43 15.93
N GLY A 83 11.09 -8.43 15.11
CA GLY A 83 12.20 -8.42 14.17
C GLY A 83 12.07 -9.37 12.96
N SER A 84 13.04 -9.27 12.06
CA SER A 84 13.22 -10.22 10.97
C SER A 84 13.70 -11.59 11.48
N SER A 85 13.39 -12.66 10.75
CA SER A 85 13.80 -14.04 11.05
C SER A 85 14.49 -14.72 9.85
N ASP A 86 14.86 -15.99 9.98
CA ASP A 86 15.42 -16.78 8.87
C ASP A 86 14.42 -17.01 7.72
N LYS A 87 13.11 -16.84 7.98
CA LYS A 87 12.03 -17.09 7.01
C LYS A 87 11.17 -15.86 6.70
N VAL A 88 11.34 -14.75 7.42
CA VAL A 88 10.61 -13.50 7.22
C VAL A 88 11.59 -12.32 7.21
N ASN A 89 11.52 -11.46 6.20
CA ASN A 89 12.16 -10.13 6.24
C ASN A 89 11.15 -9.09 6.72
N VAL A 90 11.56 -8.18 7.59
CA VAL A 90 10.81 -6.98 7.94
C VAL A 90 11.71 -5.78 7.65
N VAL A 91 11.26 -4.90 6.76
CA VAL A 91 12.01 -3.74 6.29
C VAL A 91 11.11 -2.52 6.36
N ALA A 92 11.58 -1.47 7.03
CA ALA A 92 10.85 -0.22 7.15
C ALA A 92 11.62 0.92 6.49
N GLU A 93 10.89 1.89 5.93
CA GLU A 93 11.41 3.23 5.71
C GLU A 93 10.64 4.19 6.58
N LEU A 94 11.34 4.96 7.41
CA LEU A 94 10.77 5.98 8.28
C LEU A 94 11.27 7.35 7.83
N GLY A 95 10.36 8.29 7.64
CA GLY A 95 10.68 9.70 7.41
C GLY A 95 10.32 10.55 8.60
N ARG A 96 11.16 11.56 8.86
CA ARG A 96 11.02 12.52 9.95
C ARG A 96 11.24 13.94 9.45
N ILE A 97 10.51 14.88 10.05
CA ILE A 97 10.52 16.31 9.75
C ILE A 97 10.87 17.12 11.00
N SER A 98 11.23 18.39 10.83
CA SER A 98 11.43 19.32 11.95
C SER A 98 10.09 19.73 12.57
N GLY A 99 10.04 19.80 13.90
CA GLY A 99 8.97 20.51 14.62
C GLY A 99 7.91 19.65 15.31
N TYR A 100 7.89 18.32 15.14
CA TYR A 100 6.89 17.46 15.79
C TYR A 100 7.43 16.63 16.96
N SER A 101 8.49 15.84 16.79
CA SER A 101 9.08 15.01 17.86
C SER A 101 10.60 15.14 17.94
N SER A 102 11.11 15.45 19.13
CA SER A 102 12.55 15.46 19.44
C SER A 102 13.08 14.14 20.00
N SER A 103 12.23 13.10 20.06
CA SER A 103 12.61 11.77 20.54
C SER A 103 13.61 11.09 19.59
N ASP A 104 14.30 10.05 20.08
CA ASP A 104 15.20 9.22 19.27
C ASP A 104 16.20 10.04 18.42
N GLY A 105 16.89 10.98 19.07
CA GLY A 105 17.95 11.79 18.46
C GLY A 105 17.53 12.88 17.48
N ASP A 106 16.23 13.14 17.30
CA ASP A 106 15.69 14.26 16.50
C ASP A 106 16.26 14.36 15.06
N TRP A 107 16.58 13.23 14.45
CA TRP A 107 17.12 13.21 13.08
C TRP A 107 16.05 13.57 12.05
N LYS A 108 16.48 13.93 10.84
CA LYS A 108 15.63 14.44 9.74
C LYS A 108 15.92 13.73 8.42
N GLY A 109 14.95 13.75 7.52
CA GLY A 109 15.01 13.02 6.24
C GLY A 109 14.37 11.63 6.36
N CYS A 110 14.84 10.67 5.56
CA CYS A 110 14.33 9.30 5.57
C CYS A 110 15.43 8.30 5.84
N ARG A 111 15.11 7.25 6.60
CA ARG A 111 16.01 6.13 6.88
C ARG A 111 15.34 4.80 6.58
N ARG A 112 16.06 3.91 5.91
CA ARG A 112 15.68 2.51 5.72
C ARG A 112 16.31 1.64 6.78
N TYR A 113 15.53 0.72 7.32
CA TYR A 113 15.95 -0.18 8.39
C TYR A 113 15.70 -1.63 7.97
N TYR A 114 16.68 -2.49 8.24
CA TYR A 114 16.41 -3.93 8.34
C TYR A 114 16.02 -4.20 9.79
N ILE A 115 14.75 -4.48 10.06
CA ILE A 115 14.26 -4.56 11.43
C ILE A 115 14.87 -5.78 12.10
N GLN A 116 15.61 -5.55 13.18
CA GLN A 116 16.21 -6.56 14.03
C GLN A 116 15.47 -6.62 15.35
N LYS A 117 15.45 -7.82 15.93
CA LYS A 117 14.79 -7.99 17.23
C LYS A 117 15.62 -7.34 18.33
N ASP A 118 14.98 -6.54 19.16
CA ASP A 118 15.53 -6.07 20.43
C ASP A 118 14.45 -6.04 21.53
N ASN A 119 14.75 -5.39 22.66
CA ASN A 119 13.78 -5.13 23.73
C ASN A 119 13.76 -3.64 24.15
N ASP A 120 14.36 -2.74 23.36
CA ASP A 120 14.28 -1.30 23.61
C ASP A 120 12.98 -0.80 22.98
N THR A 121 12.08 -0.27 23.79
CA THR A 121 10.78 0.24 23.31
C THR A 121 10.81 1.76 23.09
N ASN A 122 11.96 2.40 23.22
CA ASN A 122 12.09 3.86 23.19
C ASN A 122 13.02 4.38 22.09
N ASN A 123 13.97 3.56 21.62
CA ASN A 123 14.94 3.97 20.61
C ASN A 123 15.05 2.90 19.54
N ILE A 124 15.04 3.33 18.28
CA ILE A 124 15.18 2.43 17.14
C ILE A 124 16.63 1.97 17.08
N THR A 125 16.89 0.68 17.32
CA THR A 125 18.26 0.13 17.35
C THR A 125 18.67 -0.59 16.06
N SER A 126 17.70 -0.84 15.18
CA SER A 126 17.90 -1.52 13.91
C SER A 126 18.92 -0.81 13.03
N PRO A 127 19.75 -1.56 12.28
CA PRO A 127 20.74 -0.95 11.40
C PRO A 127 20.11 -0.05 10.33
N VAL A 128 20.61 1.18 10.24
CA VAL A 128 20.30 2.09 9.12
C VAL A 128 21.01 1.59 7.87
N LEU A 129 20.24 1.15 6.88
CA LEU A 129 20.73 0.62 5.60
C LEU A 129 20.99 1.72 4.58
N LEU A 130 20.18 2.77 4.64
CA LEU A 130 20.23 3.92 3.75
C LEU A 130 19.65 5.13 4.48
N GLU A 131 20.32 6.27 4.36
CA GLU A 131 19.82 7.56 4.80
C GLU A 131 19.66 8.48 3.58
N THR A 132 18.50 9.09 3.45
CA THR A 132 18.15 10.05 2.40
C THR A 132 17.80 11.38 3.06
N PRO A 133 18.73 12.36 3.11
CA PRO A 133 18.53 13.60 3.85
C PRO A 133 17.32 14.43 3.40
N LYS A 134 16.92 14.29 2.13
CA LYS A 134 15.73 14.91 1.55
C LYS A 134 14.95 13.88 0.77
N CYS A 135 13.74 13.60 1.22
CA CYS A 135 12.83 12.63 0.65
C CYS A 135 11.42 13.22 0.67
N ASP A 136 10.66 12.95 -0.36
CA ASP A 136 9.24 13.28 -0.42
C ASP A 136 8.46 11.98 -0.23
N MET A 137 7.98 11.74 0.99
CA MET A 137 7.22 10.52 1.27
C MET A 137 5.76 10.62 0.83
N GLY A 138 5.33 11.80 0.36
CA GLY A 138 4.08 11.96 -0.38
C GLY A 138 4.20 11.55 -1.86
N SER A 139 5.41 11.29 -2.38
CA SER A 139 5.59 10.85 -3.77
C SER A 139 5.34 9.35 -3.93
N TRP A 140 4.41 9.01 -4.82
CA TRP A 140 4.13 7.61 -5.19
C TRP A 140 5.33 6.96 -5.90
N GLU A 141 6.14 7.73 -6.64
CA GLU A 141 7.38 7.24 -7.24
C GLU A 141 8.41 6.87 -6.17
N TYR A 142 8.55 7.70 -5.12
CA TYR A 142 9.49 7.45 -4.03
C TYR A 142 9.11 6.18 -3.26
N MET A 143 7.82 6.00 -2.94
CA MET A 143 7.32 4.76 -2.35
C MET A 143 7.59 3.55 -3.25
N ALA A 144 7.32 3.67 -4.56
CA ALA A 144 7.58 2.58 -5.50
C ALA A 144 9.08 2.23 -5.58
N ASP A 145 9.97 3.22 -5.50
CA ASP A 145 11.41 3.01 -5.51
C ASP A 145 11.90 2.35 -4.21
N PHE A 146 11.32 2.70 -3.06
CA PHE A 146 11.53 1.96 -1.81
C PHE A 146 11.15 0.48 -1.97
N VAL A 147 9.93 0.19 -2.43
CA VAL A 147 9.45 -1.18 -2.55
C VAL A 147 10.27 -2.00 -3.53
N LYS A 148 10.63 -1.44 -4.69
CA LYS A 148 11.50 -2.12 -5.66
C LYS A 148 12.87 -2.43 -5.07
N TRP A 149 13.45 -1.48 -4.34
CA TRP A 149 14.71 -1.70 -3.65
C TRP A 149 14.62 -2.82 -2.61
N VAL A 150 13.52 -2.87 -1.84
CA VAL A 150 13.31 -3.96 -0.87
C VAL A 150 13.16 -5.31 -1.58
N LYS A 151 12.34 -5.40 -2.64
CA LYS A 151 12.18 -6.64 -3.41
C LYS A 151 13.51 -7.15 -4.02
N GLU A 152 14.39 -6.24 -4.43
CA GLU A 152 15.72 -6.59 -4.94
C GLU A 152 16.66 -7.11 -3.84
N LYS A 153 16.70 -6.42 -2.68
CA LYS A 153 17.62 -6.75 -1.59
C LYS A 153 17.15 -7.91 -0.72
N TYR A 154 15.85 -8.05 -0.56
CA TYR A 154 15.19 -9.00 0.35
C TYR A 154 14.09 -9.77 -0.39
N PRO A 155 14.45 -10.56 -1.41
CA PRO A 155 13.46 -11.28 -2.20
C PRO A 155 12.80 -12.38 -1.37
N ALA A 156 11.48 -12.51 -1.52
CA ALA A 156 10.66 -13.51 -0.86
C ALA A 156 9.62 -14.11 -1.83
N LYS A 157 8.95 -15.16 -1.37
CA LYS A 157 7.84 -15.79 -2.11
C LYS A 157 6.58 -14.91 -2.10
N LYS A 158 6.33 -14.21 -1.00
CA LYS A 158 5.17 -13.35 -0.80
C LYS A 158 5.56 -11.99 -0.20
N TYR A 159 4.79 -10.96 -0.49
CA TYR A 159 5.06 -9.59 -0.08
C TYR A 159 3.87 -8.94 0.61
N VAL A 160 4.14 -8.26 1.72
CA VAL A 160 3.21 -7.31 2.36
C VAL A 160 3.78 -5.91 2.17
N LEU A 161 2.95 -4.98 1.72
CA LEU A 161 3.24 -3.55 1.79
C LEU A 161 2.25 -2.90 2.75
N ILE A 162 2.75 -2.14 3.72
CA ILE A 162 1.96 -1.27 4.58
C ILE A 162 2.31 0.17 4.27
N VAL A 163 1.30 0.97 3.95
CA VAL A 163 1.43 2.43 3.79
C VAL A 163 0.84 3.06 5.05
N TRP A 164 1.70 3.70 5.84
CA TRP A 164 1.36 4.26 7.15
C TRP A 164 1.36 5.77 7.09
N ASN A 165 0.25 6.41 7.50
CA ASN A 165 0.09 7.87 7.67
C ASN A 165 -1.37 8.23 8.05
N HIS A 166 -1.74 9.50 7.93
CA HIS A 166 -3.09 9.93 7.60
C HIS A 166 -3.62 9.32 6.30
N GLY A 167 -4.93 9.13 6.27
CA GLY A 167 -5.70 8.75 5.10
C GLY A 167 -6.99 9.57 4.99
N SER A 168 -7.58 9.58 3.81
CA SER A 168 -8.76 10.40 3.53
C SER A 168 -9.69 9.78 2.48
N GLY A 169 -9.50 8.50 2.16
CA GLY A 169 -10.22 7.81 1.10
C GLY A 169 -9.91 8.38 -0.29
N TRP A 170 -10.90 8.41 -1.17
CA TRP A 170 -10.73 8.83 -2.56
C TRP A 170 -11.10 10.31 -2.84
N ASN A 171 -11.91 10.94 -1.98
CA ASN A 171 -12.72 12.12 -2.34
C ASN A 171 -11.92 13.41 -2.50
N LYS A 172 -11.74 13.91 -3.72
CA LYS A 172 -10.91 15.10 -4.02
C LYS A 172 -11.56 16.47 -3.72
N GLY A 173 -12.73 16.51 -3.07
CA GLY A 173 -13.43 17.76 -2.72
C GLY A 173 -13.98 18.55 -3.93
N GLY A 174 -14.80 19.56 -3.66
CA GLY A 174 -15.34 20.50 -4.66
C GLY A 174 -15.42 21.94 -4.15
N ASP A 175 -15.22 22.88 -5.08
CA ASP A 175 -15.39 24.34 -5.13
C ASP A 175 -14.74 25.31 -4.11
N ILE A 176 -14.08 24.83 -3.05
CA ILE A 176 -13.03 25.60 -2.34
C ILE A 176 -11.76 24.76 -2.13
N SER A 177 -11.86 23.44 -2.22
CA SER A 177 -10.72 22.49 -2.21
C SER A 177 -9.82 22.58 -3.44
N VAL A 178 -10.18 23.39 -4.44
CA VAL A 178 -9.38 23.63 -5.66
C VAL A 178 -8.04 24.32 -5.33
N LEU A 179 -7.87 24.85 -4.12
CA LEU A 179 -6.61 25.48 -3.68
C LEU A 179 -5.79 24.63 -2.70
N LEU A 180 -6.37 23.65 -2.01
CA LEU A 180 -5.69 22.91 -0.94
C LEU A 180 -6.26 21.48 -0.80
N ASN A 181 -5.42 20.51 -1.13
CA ASN A 181 -5.46 19.08 -0.76
C ASN A 181 -6.45 18.19 -1.53
N GLU A 182 -5.92 17.54 -2.58
CA GLU A 182 -6.45 16.26 -3.05
C GLU A 182 -6.45 15.24 -1.88
N LYS A 183 -7.41 14.32 -1.85
CA LYS A 183 -7.47 13.28 -0.80
C LYS A 183 -6.75 12.02 -1.24
N GLY A 184 -6.12 11.35 -0.29
CA GLY A 184 -5.38 10.13 -0.52
C GLY A 184 -4.77 9.60 0.77
N ILE A 185 -3.51 9.19 0.70
CA ILE A 185 -2.73 8.58 1.79
C ILE A 185 -1.30 9.13 1.79
N SER A 186 -0.55 8.96 2.88
CA SER A 186 0.87 9.33 2.96
C SER A 186 1.12 10.84 2.82
N TYR A 187 0.52 11.65 3.69
CA TYR A 187 0.71 13.10 3.71
C TYR A 187 2.08 13.48 4.29
N ASP A 188 2.86 14.24 3.52
CA ASP A 188 4.16 14.78 3.90
C ASP A 188 4.03 16.31 4.06
N ASP A 189 4.01 16.80 5.30
CA ASP A 189 3.85 18.22 5.61
C ASP A 189 5.08 19.04 5.18
N GLU A 190 6.25 18.41 4.99
CA GLU A 190 7.46 19.10 4.56
C GLU A 190 7.37 19.53 3.10
N THR A 191 6.79 18.67 2.27
CA THR A 191 6.66 18.89 0.82
C THR A 191 5.27 19.39 0.43
N GLY A 192 4.28 19.21 1.29
CA GLY A 192 2.86 19.42 0.99
C GLY A 192 2.28 18.37 0.04
N ASN A 193 2.99 17.26 -0.19
CA ASN A 193 2.60 16.22 -1.12
C ASN A 193 1.90 15.05 -0.40
N HIS A 194 1.17 14.24 -1.18
CA HIS A 194 0.55 13.00 -0.73
C HIS A 194 0.28 12.08 -1.92
N ILE A 195 -0.02 10.81 -1.66
CA ILE A 195 -0.33 9.81 -2.68
C ILE A 195 -1.84 9.78 -2.90
N THR A 196 -2.29 10.25 -4.06
CA THR A 196 -3.71 10.14 -4.45
C THR A 196 -4.10 8.69 -4.76
N THR A 197 -5.40 8.36 -4.75
CA THR A 197 -5.88 7.00 -5.08
C THR A 197 -5.41 6.50 -6.46
N PRO A 198 -5.48 7.28 -7.56
CA PRO A 198 -4.94 6.82 -8.85
C PRO A 198 -3.41 6.64 -8.84
N GLN A 199 -2.67 7.47 -8.09
CA GLN A 199 -1.23 7.31 -7.93
C GLN A 199 -0.86 6.07 -7.10
N LEU A 200 -1.68 5.69 -6.12
CA LEU A 200 -1.51 4.45 -5.38
C LEU A 200 -1.59 3.24 -6.33
N ARG A 201 -2.56 3.22 -7.26
CA ARG A 201 -2.61 2.22 -8.34
C ARG A 201 -1.34 2.25 -9.20
N MET A 202 -0.90 3.44 -9.65
CA MET A 202 0.32 3.58 -10.46
C MET A 202 1.57 3.05 -9.74
N ALA A 203 1.68 3.27 -8.43
CA ALA A 203 2.76 2.72 -7.62
C ALA A 203 2.72 1.19 -7.59
N LEU A 204 1.55 0.60 -7.30
CA LEU A 204 1.38 -0.85 -7.24
C LEU A 204 1.65 -1.53 -8.60
N GLU A 205 1.22 -0.91 -9.69
CA GLU A 205 1.57 -1.33 -11.05
C GLU A 205 3.09 -1.32 -11.27
N LYS A 206 3.75 -0.20 -10.94
CA LYS A 206 5.20 -0.01 -11.12
C LYS A 206 6.05 -1.01 -10.32
N ILE A 207 5.56 -1.46 -9.16
CA ILE A 207 6.26 -2.45 -8.32
C ILE A 207 5.91 -3.91 -8.66
N GLY A 208 4.99 -4.14 -9.60
CA GLY A 208 4.49 -5.47 -9.97
C GLY A 208 3.60 -6.12 -8.91
N GLY A 209 2.85 -5.32 -8.15
CA GLY A 209 1.89 -5.76 -7.13
C GLY A 209 2.49 -6.36 -5.85
N VAL A 210 1.63 -6.72 -4.89
CA VAL A 210 1.98 -7.39 -3.63
C VAL A 210 0.92 -8.46 -3.29
N ASP A 211 1.16 -9.31 -2.30
CA ASP A 211 0.13 -10.27 -1.86
C ASP A 211 -0.88 -9.59 -0.92
N ILE A 212 -0.40 -8.70 -0.05
CA ILE A 212 -1.25 -7.92 0.85
C ILE A 212 -0.83 -6.45 0.79
N LEU A 213 -1.81 -5.57 0.59
CA LEU A 213 -1.67 -4.14 0.88
C LEU A 213 -2.41 -3.84 2.18
N GLY A 214 -1.68 -3.39 3.20
CA GLY A 214 -2.24 -2.76 4.39
C GLY A 214 -2.19 -1.24 4.24
N MET A 215 -3.25 -0.57 4.66
CA MET A 215 -3.30 0.88 4.77
C MET A 215 -3.57 1.19 6.25
N ASP A 216 -2.50 1.50 6.97
CA ASP A 216 -2.52 1.96 8.36
C ASP A 216 -2.75 3.47 8.31
N ALA A 217 -4.00 3.80 7.95
CA ALA A 217 -4.46 5.12 7.58
C ALA A 217 -6.00 5.18 7.56
N CYS A 218 -6.53 6.29 8.04
CA CYS A 218 -7.96 6.58 8.10
C CYS A 218 -8.70 6.43 6.76
N LEU A 219 -9.91 5.87 6.79
CA LEU A 219 -10.91 5.94 5.70
C LEU A 219 -10.50 5.27 4.39
N MET A 220 -9.50 4.39 4.40
CA MET A 220 -8.95 3.80 3.18
C MET A 220 -9.71 2.55 2.71
N GLN A 221 -10.55 1.95 3.56
CA GLN A 221 -11.36 0.77 3.22
C GLN A 221 -12.66 1.14 2.48
N MET A 222 -12.50 1.86 1.38
CA MET A 222 -13.59 2.22 0.46
C MET A 222 -13.51 1.39 -0.82
N ILE A 223 -14.65 1.03 -1.40
CA ILE A 223 -14.69 0.32 -2.69
C ILE A 223 -14.00 1.11 -3.80
N GLU A 224 -14.08 2.44 -3.78
CA GLU A 224 -13.38 3.32 -4.73
C GLU A 224 -11.87 3.14 -4.68
N VAL A 225 -11.29 3.03 -3.49
CA VAL A 225 -9.86 2.80 -3.28
C VAL A 225 -9.52 1.37 -3.67
N ALA A 226 -10.26 0.40 -3.13
CA ALA A 226 -10.02 -1.01 -3.37
C ALA A 226 -10.09 -1.40 -4.86
N TYR A 227 -11.04 -0.84 -5.59
CA TYR A 227 -11.27 -1.15 -7.00
C TYR A 227 -10.20 -0.57 -7.93
N GLU A 228 -9.59 0.57 -7.57
CA GLU A 228 -8.43 1.14 -8.26
C GLU A 228 -7.22 0.18 -8.21
N ILE A 229 -7.01 -0.46 -7.05
CA ILE A 229 -5.81 -1.28 -6.81
C ILE A 229 -6.01 -2.78 -7.02
N LYS A 230 -7.24 -3.23 -7.32
CA LYS A 230 -7.66 -4.64 -7.31
C LYS A 230 -6.80 -5.60 -8.12
N ASP A 231 -6.17 -5.12 -9.19
CA ASP A 231 -5.38 -5.94 -10.12
C ASP A 231 -3.92 -6.11 -9.68
N TYR A 232 -3.50 -5.44 -8.60
CA TYR A 232 -2.11 -5.42 -8.12
C TYR A 232 -1.94 -5.88 -6.67
N THR A 233 -2.99 -6.46 -6.07
CA THR A 233 -2.93 -7.09 -4.75
C THR A 233 -3.89 -8.27 -4.67
N GLN A 234 -3.65 -9.22 -3.76
CA GLN A 234 -4.62 -10.31 -3.49
C GLN A 234 -5.56 -9.94 -2.35
N TYR A 235 -5.03 -9.34 -1.29
CA TYR A 235 -5.80 -8.89 -0.14
C TYR A 235 -5.53 -7.43 0.19
N ILE A 236 -6.58 -6.72 0.60
CA ILE A 236 -6.50 -5.33 1.04
C ILE A 236 -6.98 -5.27 2.48
N VAL A 237 -6.20 -4.64 3.34
CA VAL A 237 -6.50 -4.43 4.77
C VAL A 237 -6.55 -2.93 5.04
N GLY A 238 -7.59 -2.47 5.71
CA GLY A 238 -7.79 -1.06 6.05
C GLY A 238 -9.08 -0.81 6.84
N SER A 239 -9.23 0.43 7.29
CA SER A 239 -10.38 0.91 8.05
C SER A 239 -11.38 1.70 7.20
N GLU A 240 -12.67 1.49 7.44
CA GLU A 240 -13.76 2.30 6.88
C GLU A 240 -13.86 3.67 7.59
N GLU A 241 -13.40 3.72 8.84
CA GLU A 241 -13.39 4.86 9.75
C GLU A 241 -11.98 5.46 9.92
N THR A 242 -11.88 6.58 10.64
CA THR A 242 -10.61 7.02 11.22
C THR A 242 -10.02 5.97 12.15
N GLU A 243 -8.70 5.88 12.20
CA GLU A 243 -7.98 4.96 13.10
C GLU A 243 -7.39 5.76 14.28
N PRO A 244 -7.30 5.16 15.49
CA PRO A 244 -6.55 5.75 16.59
C PRO A 244 -5.09 5.98 16.21
N GLY A 245 -4.44 6.98 16.83
CA GLY A 245 -3.09 7.40 16.44
C GLY A 245 -2.01 6.32 16.60
N ASP A 246 -2.20 5.36 17.51
CA ASP A 246 -1.28 4.22 17.68
C ASP A 246 -1.36 3.21 16.50
N GLY A 247 -2.34 3.33 15.58
CA GLY A 247 -2.34 2.60 14.31
C GLY A 247 -2.42 1.07 14.44
N TYR A 248 -1.68 0.36 13.58
CA TYR A 248 -1.57 -1.10 13.67
C TYR A 248 -0.65 -1.51 14.82
N THR A 249 -1.01 -2.59 15.51
CA THR A 249 -0.13 -3.19 16.53
C THR A 249 0.86 -4.16 15.91
N TYR A 250 2.01 -3.65 15.47
CA TYR A 250 2.95 -4.38 14.61
C TYR A 250 3.48 -5.65 15.24
N ASN A 251 3.83 -5.60 16.52
CA ASN A 251 4.30 -6.75 17.27
C ASN A 251 3.28 -7.90 17.30
N THR A 252 1.99 -7.61 17.47
CA THR A 252 0.98 -8.64 17.72
C THR A 252 0.58 -9.41 16.46
N TRP A 253 0.67 -8.81 15.26
CA TRP A 253 0.40 -9.53 14.01
C TRP A 253 1.67 -10.08 13.35
N LEU A 254 2.85 -9.47 13.58
CA LEU A 254 4.13 -10.02 13.12
C LEU A 254 4.55 -11.27 13.89
N GLU A 255 4.29 -11.33 15.21
CA GLU A 255 4.64 -12.49 16.03
C GLU A 255 4.03 -13.81 15.50
N PRO A 256 2.71 -13.91 15.23
CA PRO A 256 2.13 -15.13 14.67
C PRO A 256 2.64 -15.43 13.26
N LEU A 257 3.00 -14.43 12.45
CA LEU A 257 3.65 -14.64 11.15
C LEU A 257 5.03 -15.28 11.30
N VAL A 258 5.88 -14.78 12.19
CA VAL A 258 7.22 -15.34 12.42
C VAL A 258 7.14 -16.77 12.99
N LYS A 259 6.12 -17.06 13.81
CA LYS A 259 5.85 -18.42 14.32
C LYS A 259 5.29 -19.37 13.25
N ASN A 260 4.54 -18.85 12.28
CA ASN A 260 3.97 -19.62 11.17
C ASN A 260 4.32 -18.95 9.82
N PRO A 261 5.59 -19.01 9.38
CA PRO A 261 6.02 -18.31 8.18
C PRO A 261 5.39 -18.90 6.90
N THR A 262 4.84 -20.11 6.97
CA THR A 262 4.14 -20.75 5.86
C THR A 262 2.70 -20.28 5.67
N ALA A 263 2.18 -19.42 6.56
CA ALA A 263 0.84 -18.84 6.43
C ALA A 263 0.61 -18.28 5.02
N ASP A 264 -0.58 -18.52 4.47
CA ASP A 264 -1.00 -17.90 3.22
C ASP A 264 -1.43 -16.44 3.45
N ALA A 265 -1.56 -15.70 2.35
CA ALA A 265 -1.89 -14.27 2.42
C ALA A 265 -3.27 -14.01 3.05
N ARG A 266 -4.22 -14.94 2.86
CA ARG A 266 -5.55 -14.85 3.46
C ARG A 266 -5.50 -14.99 4.97
N THR A 267 -4.66 -15.89 5.48
CA THR A 267 -4.50 -16.11 6.91
C THR A 267 -3.76 -14.93 7.54
N LEU A 268 -2.70 -14.43 6.90
CA LEU A 268 -1.96 -13.27 7.39
C LEU A 268 -2.82 -11.99 7.40
N SER A 269 -3.65 -11.76 6.37
CA SER A 269 -4.54 -10.59 6.35
C SER A 269 -5.55 -10.62 7.51
N LYS A 270 -5.97 -11.81 7.93
CA LYS A 270 -6.80 -11.99 9.14
C LYS A 270 -6.04 -11.67 10.43
N TYR A 271 -4.78 -12.10 10.54
CA TYR A 271 -3.96 -11.76 11.72
C TYR A 271 -3.86 -10.26 11.90
N MET A 272 -3.65 -9.50 10.83
CA MET A 272 -3.59 -8.03 10.87
C MET A 272 -4.90 -7.42 11.42
N VAL A 273 -6.05 -7.89 10.91
CA VAL A 273 -7.37 -7.41 11.34
C VAL A 273 -7.69 -7.81 12.79
N ASP A 274 -7.40 -9.06 13.18
CA ASP A 274 -7.65 -9.53 14.54
C ASP A 274 -6.77 -8.81 15.56
N SER A 275 -5.48 -8.61 15.26
CA SER A 275 -4.55 -7.84 16.10
C SER A 275 -5.03 -6.42 16.38
N TYR A 276 -5.48 -5.72 15.33
CA TYR A 276 -6.07 -4.38 15.48
C TYR A 276 -7.35 -4.43 16.33
N GLY A 277 -8.27 -5.34 15.99
CA GLY A 277 -9.55 -5.47 16.68
C GLY A 277 -9.43 -5.91 18.14
N ASP A 278 -8.40 -6.69 18.49
CA ASP A 278 -8.12 -7.14 19.86
C ASP A 278 -7.51 -6.00 20.69
N HIS A 279 -6.63 -5.20 20.09
CA HIS A 279 -6.03 -4.04 20.76
C HIS A 279 -7.07 -2.97 21.09
N TYR A 280 -7.98 -2.68 20.15
CA TYR A 280 -9.01 -1.64 20.31
C TYR A 280 -10.39 -2.17 20.70
N GLN A 281 -10.50 -3.38 21.26
CA GLN A 281 -11.80 -4.01 21.58
C GLN A 281 -12.70 -3.21 22.54
N SER A 282 -12.12 -2.28 23.31
CA SER A 282 -12.86 -1.39 24.23
C SER A 282 -13.35 -0.10 23.58
N GLU A 283 -12.95 0.19 22.35
CA GLU A 283 -13.31 1.39 21.61
C GLU A 283 -14.51 1.11 20.70
N SER A 284 -15.44 2.06 20.60
CA SER A 284 -16.68 1.87 19.84
C SER A 284 -16.63 2.39 18.40
N ASP A 285 -15.62 3.20 18.08
CA ASP A 285 -15.43 3.92 16.82
C ASP A 285 -14.24 3.40 16.01
N THR A 286 -13.98 2.08 16.09
CA THR A 286 -12.92 1.43 15.33
C THR A 286 -13.48 0.44 14.29
N THR A 287 -12.82 0.36 13.15
CA THR A 287 -13.14 -0.59 12.07
C THR A 287 -11.86 -1.13 11.47
N GLN A 288 -11.80 -2.41 11.16
CA GLN A 288 -10.69 -3.00 10.40
C GLN A 288 -11.21 -4.21 9.66
N SER A 289 -10.91 -4.31 8.37
CA SER A 289 -11.35 -5.43 7.57
C SER A 289 -10.29 -5.90 6.58
N SER A 290 -10.45 -7.14 6.12
CA SER A 290 -9.70 -7.69 5.00
C SER A 290 -10.68 -8.04 3.88
N ILE A 291 -10.36 -7.63 2.66
CA ILE A 291 -11.15 -7.95 1.46
C ILE A 291 -10.32 -8.73 0.44
N ASP A 292 -10.99 -9.62 -0.30
CA ASP A 292 -10.41 -10.38 -1.40
C ASP A 292 -10.51 -9.56 -2.70
N ALA A 293 -9.38 -9.07 -3.19
CA ALA A 293 -9.33 -8.16 -4.34
C ALA A 293 -9.87 -8.80 -5.63
N LYS A 294 -9.74 -10.13 -5.79
CA LYS A 294 -10.24 -10.83 -6.99
C LYS A 294 -11.77 -10.81 -7.07
N SER A 295 -12.42 -10.67 -5.91
CA SER A 295 -13.89 -10.70 -5.81
C SER A 295 -14.52 -9.41 -6.35
N LEU A 296 -13.73 -8.33 -6.45
CA LEU A 296 -14.23 -6.98 -6.70
C LEU A 296 -14.81 -6.81 -8.12
N LYS A 297 -14.35 -7.58 -9.12
CA LYS A 297 -14.91 -7.55 -10.48
C LYS A 297 -16.35 -8.09 -10.52
N ASP A 298 -16.61 -9.19 -9.82
CA ASP A 298 -17.96 -9.76 -9.72
C ASP A 298 -18.84 -8.91 -8.79
N LEU A 299 -18.25 -8.29 -7.76
CA LEU A 299 -18.95 -7.31 -6.91
C LEU A 299 -19.45 -6.11 -7.73
N ALA A 300 -18.61 -5.57 -8.63
CA ALA A 300 -18.98 -4.50 -9.54
C ALA A 300 -20.20 -4.87 -10.41
N LYS A 301 -20.20 -6.08 -10.99
CA LYS A 301 -21.33 -6.57 -11.78
C LYS A 301 -22.62 -6.69 -10.96
N LEU A 302 -22.54 -7.20 -9.74
CA LEU A 302 -23.70 -7.33 -8.85
C LEU A 302 -24.20 -5.95 -8.37
N SER A 303 -23.29 -5.01 -8.17
CA SER A 303 -23.62 -3.61 -7.92
C SER A 303 -24.40 -3.01 -9.08
N ASP A 304 -23.94 -3.20 -10.32
CA ASP A 304 -24.65 -2.71 -11.52
C ASP A 304 -26.03 -3.34 -11.69
N ASP A 305 -26.15 -4.65 -11.48
CA ASP A 305 -27.44 -5.34 -11.51
C ASP A 305 -28.43 -4.73 -10.49
N PHE A 306 -27.97 -4.44 -9.28
CA PHE A 306 -28.77 -3.80 -8.24
C PHE A 306 -29.14 -2.36 -8.60
N VAL A 307 -28.17 -1.56 -9.07
CA VAL A 307 -28.40 -0.17 -9.49
C VAL A 307 -29.39 -0.09 -10.64
N ASN A 308 -29.23 -0.93 -11.66
CA ASN A 308 -30.13 -0.96 -12.82
C ASN A 308 -31.56 -1.29 -12.41
N ALA A 309 -31.76 -2.29 -11.54
CA ALA A 309 -33.08 -2.63 -11.02
C ALA A 309 -33.70 -1.46 -10.25
N LEU A 310 -32.91 -0.80 -9.40
CA LEU A 310 -33.37 0.31 -8.55
C LEU A 310 -33.78 1.55 -9.36
N ILE A 311 -32.97 1.91 -10.36
CA ILE A 311 -33.26 3.03 -11.27
C ILE A 311 -34.47 2.69 -12.16
N ALA A 312 -34.52 1.49 -12.74
CA ALA A 312 -35.61 1.08 -13.62
C ALA A 312 -36.97 1.04 -12.91
N SER A 313 -37.00 0.65 -11.63
CA SER A 313 -38.22 0.66 -10.83
C SER A 313 -38.58 2.03 -10.26
N ASN A 314 -37.71 3.03 -10.41
CA ASN A 314 -37.81 4.35 -9.82
C ASN A 314 -38.09 4.32 -8.29
N ASP A 315 -37.45 3.40 -7.55
CA ASP A 315 -37.63 3.28 -6.09
C ASP A 315 -36.78 4.32 -5.33
N LEU A 316 -37.01 5.58 -5.66
CA LEU A 316 -36.23 6.73 -5.22
C LEU A 316 -36.39 6.98 -3.71
N THR A 317 -37.57 6.70 -3.16
CA THR A 317 -37.86 6.89 -1.74
C THR A 317 -36.98 6.01 -0.87
N ASN A 318 -36.91 4.71 -1.17
CA ASN A 318 -36.06 3.78 -0.41
C ASN A 318 -34.58 4.11 -0.60
N ALA A 319 -34.16 4.49 -1.81
CA ALA A 319 -32.79 4.91 -2.09
C ALA A 319 -32.37 6.17 -1.28
N LYS A 320 -33.23 7.21 -1.24
CA LYS A 320 -32.99 8.44 -0.43
C LYS A 320 -32.99 8.15 1.08
N ASN A 321 -33.89 7.28 1.53
CA ASN A 321 -33.93 6.84 2.92
C ASN A 321 -32.66 6.07 3.31
N ALA A 322 -32.18 5.17 2.45
CA ALA A 322 -30.94 4.43 2.68
C ALA A 322 -29.72 5.35 2.68
N ARG A 323 -29.61 6.31 1.74
CA ARG A 323 -28.55 7.35 1.75
C ARG A 323 -28.51 8.08 3.09
N THR A 324 -29.67 8.40 3.65
CA THR A 324 -29.76 9.13 4.92
C THR A 324 -29.35 8.26 6.10
N ASN A 325 -29.89 7.03 6.18
CA ASN A 325 -29.84 6.20 7.38
C ASN A 325 -28.73 5.15 7.40
N ALA A 326 -28.08 4.87 6.27
CA ALA A 326 -26.93 3.97 6.25
C ALA A 326 -25.82 4.48 7.19
N GLN A 327 -25.13 3.53 7.82
CA GLN A 327 -23.98 3.76 8.69
C GLN A 327 -23.03 4.67 7.95
N LYS A 328 -22.71 5.80 8.56
CA LYS A 328 -21.71 6.73 8.05
C LYS A 328 -20.44 6.59 8.86
N PHE A 329 -19.34 7.01 8.27
CA PHE A 329 -18.07 7.17 8.98
C PHE A 329 -17.80 8.66 9.21
N TYR A 330 -16.54 9.03 9.46
CA TYR A 330 -16.11 10.43 9.63
C TYR A 330 -16.72 11.36 8.59
N TYR A 331 -16.66 10.97 7.31
CA TYR A 331 -17.41 11.66 6.26
C TYR A 331 -18.80 11.06 6.11
N SER A 332 -19.82 11.92 6.22
CA SER A 332 -21.23 11.52 6.09
C SER A 332 -21.57 10.89 4.72
N SER A 333 -20.77 11.20 3.70
CA SER A 333 -20.86 10.63 2.36
C SER A 333 -20.25 9.24 2.24
N ASN A 334 -19.41 8.82 3.19
CA ASN A 334 -18.84 7.48 3.21
C ASN A 334 -19.80 6.60 3.99
N LYS A 335 -20.46 5.67 3.29
CA LYS A 335 -21.48 4.80 3.85
C LYS A 335 -21.01 3.36 3.85
N ASP A 336 -21.40 2.59 4.84
CA ASP A 336 -21.21 1.14 4.77
C ASP A 336 -22.01 0.57 3.58
N PHE A 337 -21.33 -0.13 2.68
CA PHE A 337 -21.89 -0.58 1.40
C PHE A 337 -22.97 -1.65 1.61
N TYR A 338 -22.74 -2.57 2.55
CA TYR A 338 -23.70 -3.61 2.88
C TYR A 338 -24.96 -3.01 3.49
N HIS A 339 -24.83 -2.13 4.49
CA HIS A 339 -25.94 -1.53 5.20
C HIS A 339 -26.77 -0.61 4.29
N PHE A 340 -26.14 0.18 3.42
CA PHE A 340 -26.85 0.96 2.40
C PHE A 340 -27.73 0.06 1.52
N THR A 341 -27.15 -1.01 0.98
CA THR A 341 -27.87 -1.98 0.13
C THR A 341 -28.98 -2.67 0.91
N LYS A 342 -28.72 -3.02 2.18
CA LYS A 342 -29.65 -3.73 3.06
C LYS A 342 -30.90 -2.91 3.35
N LEU A 343 -30.75 -1.61 3.66
CA LEU A 343 -31.89 -0.74 3.95
C LEU A 343 -32.86 -0.67 2.77
N ILE A 344 -32.35 -0.66 1.54
CA ILE A 344 -33.17 -0.67 0.32
C ILE A 344 -33.82 -2.04 0.14
N THR A 345 -33.03 -3.11 0.25
CA THR A 345 -33.46 -4.50 0.04
C THR A 345 -34.57 -4.92 1.01
N ASP A 346 -34.48 -4.50 2.27
CA ASP A 346 -35.46 -4.83 3.31
C ASP A 346 -36.79 -4.09 3.14
N THR A 347 -36.79 -2.92 2.49
CA THR A 347 -37.95 -2.00 2.44
C THR A 347 -38.66 -1.98 1.08
N THR A 348 -37.94 -2.28 0.00
CA THR A 348 -38.50 -2.28 -1.35
C THR A 348 -39.63 -3.29 -1.50
N GLN A 349 -40.68 -2.89 -2.24
CA GLN A 349 -41.77 -3.77 -2.65
C GLN A 349 -41.56 -4.32 -4.08
N VAL A 350 -40.44 -3.94 -4.73
CA VAL A 350 -40.11 -4.37 -6.08
C VAL A 350 -39.32 -5.67 -6.00
N SER A 351 -39.90 -6.76 -6.50
CA SER A 351 -39.32 -8.11 -6.40
C SER A 351 -37.93 -8.21 -7.04
N ASP A 352 -37.71 -7.53 -8.17
CA ASP A 352 -36.43 -7.56 -8.86
C ASP A 352 -35.34 -6.81 -8.07
N VAL A 353 -35.63 -5.61 -7.55
CA VAL A 353 -34.72 -4.85 -6.67
C VAL A 353 -34.35 -5.69 -5.44
N LYS A 354 -35.34 -6.33 -4.82
CA LYS A 354 -35.12 -7.22 -3.67
C LYS A 354 -34.18 -8.38 -4.02
N ALA A 355 -34.43 -9.07 -5.13
CA ALA A 355 -33.61 -10.21 -5.55
C ALA A 355 -32.17 -9.80 -5.87
N LYS A 356 -31.96 -8.67 -6.56
CA LYS A 356 -30.62 -8.15 -6.87
C LYS A 356 -29.89 -7.64 -5.63
N GLY A 357 -30.62 -6.99 -4.72
CA GLY A 357 -30.11 -6.56 -3.42
C GLY A 357 -29.66 -7.74 -2.56
N GLU A 358 -30.48 -8.79 -2.44
CA GLU A 358 -30.11 -10.03 -1.72
C GLU A 358 -28.87 -10.70 -2.32
N ALA A 359 -28.74 -10.73 -3.65
CA ALA A 359 -27.54 -11.25 -4.33
C ALA A 359 -26.29 -10.44 -3.98
N LEU A 360 -26.37 -9.11 -4.04
CA LEU A 360 -25.28 -8.20 -3.70
C LEU A 360 -24.85 -8.33 -2.22
N LEU A 361 -25.82 -8.34 -1.29
CA LEU A 361 -25.57 -8.54 0.14
C LEU A 361 -24.86 -9.86 0.42
N ASN A 362 -25.36 -10.95 -0.16
CA ASN A 362 -24.76 -12.28 0.00
C ASN A 362 -23.33 -12.31 -0.52
N TYR A 363 -23.06 -11.66 -1.66
CA TYR A 363 -21.73 -11.65 -2.24
C TYR A 363 -20.75 -10.79 -1.44
N LEU A 364 -21.16 -9.59 -1.00
CA LEU A 364 -20.36 -8.77 -0.08
C LEU A 364 -19.92 -9.59 1.13
N LYS A 365 -20.87 -10.18 1.84
CA LYS A 365 -20.61 -10.87 3.10
C LYS A 365 -19.80 -12.17 2.97
N ASN A 366 -20.06 -12.96 1.92
CA ASN A 366 -19.51 -14.32 1.84
C ASN A 366 -18.33 -14.44 0.88
N ASN A 367 -18.13 -13.48 -0.03
CA ASN A 367 -17.11 -13.55 -1.07
C ASN A 367 -16.13 -12.38 -1.01
N ALA A 368 -16.60 -11.15 -0.79
CA ALA A 368 -15.75 -9.97 -0.80
C ALA A 368 -15.03 -9.74 0.53
N ILE A 369 -15.77 -9.77 1.64
CA ILE A 369 -15.21 -9.59 2.98
C ILE A 369 -14.60 -10.92 3.46
N VAL A 370 -13.29 -10.93 3.65
CA VAL A 370 -12.54 -12.08 4.19
C VAL A 370 -12.69 -12.14 5.70
N HIS A 371 -12.61 -10.98 6.35
CA HIS A 371 -12.69 -10.82 7.79
C HIS A 371 -13.00 -9.37 8.15
N ASN A 372 -13.75 -9.15 9.23
CA ASN A 372 -14.16 -7.82 9.67
C ASN A 372 -14.22 -7.77 11.19
N ARG A 373 -13.68 -6.71 11.77
CA ARG A 373 -13.74 -6.36 13.20
C ARG A 373 -14.18 -4.91 13.29
N SER A 374 -15.23 -4.65 14.06
CA SER A 374 -15.73 -3.29 14.23
C SER A 374 -16.42 -3.07 15.58
N GLY A 375 -16.26 -1.86 16.12
CA GLY A 375 -17.07 -1.34 17.23
C GLY A 375 -18.47 -0.86 16.81
N TYR A 376 -18.72 -0.66 15.51
CA TYR A 376 -20.03 -0.27 14.99
C TYR A 376 -20.92 -1.48 14.73
N GLN A 377 -22.21 -1.35 15.06
CA GLN A 377 -23.20 -2.38 14.78
C GLN A 377 -23.42 -2.62 13.27
N ASN A 378 -23.26 -1.57 12.46
CA ASN A 378 -23.60 -1.58 11.05
C ASN A 378 -22.41 -1.27 10.13
N ALA A 379 -21.20 -1.61 10.56
CA ALA A 379 -20.00 -1.61 9.72
C ALA A 379 -19.60 -3.04 9.38
N TYR A 380 -19.62 -3.35 8.09
CA TYR A 380 -19.47 -4.68 7.52
C TYR A 380 -18.15 -4.83 6.76
N GLY A 381 -17.27 -3.82 6.81
CA GLY A 381 -15.89 -3.90 6.37
C GLY A 381 -15.62 -3.32 4.98
N LEU A 382 -16.57 -2.61 4.37
CA LEU A 382 -16.32 -1.91 3.11
C LEU A 382 -17.26 -0.71 2.94
N ALA A 383 -16.68 0.48 2.92
CA ALA A 383 -17.40 1.72 2.67
C ALA A 383 -17.58 1.98 1.17
N VAL A 384 -18.56 2.82 0.83
CA VAL A 384 -18.84 3.30 -0.52
C VAL A 384 -19.32 4.75 -0.47
N TYR A 385 -19.01 5.53 -1.50
CA TYR A 385 -19.44 6.92 -1.60
C TYR A 385 -20.92 7.06 -1.97
N VAL A 386 -21.69 7.72 -1.11
CA VAL A 386 -23.11 8.06 -1.34
C VAL A 386 -23.37 9.49 -0.85
N PRO A 387 -22.98 10.53 -1.62
CA PRO A 387 -23.07 11.92 -1.18
C PRO A 387 -24.47 12.51 -1.34
N THR A 388 -24.68 13.67 -0.73
CA THR A 388 -25.82 14.56 -1.01
C THR A 388 -25.60 15.45 -2.24
N SER A 389 -24.34 15.73 -2.59
CA SER A 389 -23.94 16.53 -3.76
C SER A 389 -22.83 15.82 -4.52
N TYR A 390 -22.93 15.78 -5.85
CA TYR A 390 -21.94 15.11 -6.71
C TYR A 390 -20.77 16.02 -7.03
N THR A 391 -19.56 15.46 -7.07
CA THR A 391 -18.36 16.09 -7.59
C THR A 391 -17.89 15.36 -8.84
N THR A 392 -17.53 16.11 -9.89
CA THR A 392 -17.02 15.53 -11.15
C THR A 392 -15.67 14.84 -10.99
N SER A 393 -14.94 15.13 -9.91
CA SER A 393 -13.71 14.39 -9.58
C SER A 393 -13.95 12.89 -9.33
N TYR A 394 -15.18 12.47 -9.03
CA TYR A 394 -15.54 11.06 -8.92
C TYR A 394 -15.44 10.33 -10.25
N ASP A 395 -15.73 11.02 -11.37
CA ASP A 395 -15.70 10.44 -12.72
C ASP A 395 -14.28 9.97 -13.13
N ASP A 396 -13.23 10.41 -12.43
CA ASP A 396 -11.85 10.00 -12.70
C ASP A 396 -11.52 8.58 -12.23
N LEU A 397 -12.28 8.04 -11.27
CA LEU A 397 -12.03 6.74 -10.67
C LEU A 397 -12.45 5.58 -11.59
N ILE A 398 -11.68 4.50 -11.57
CA ILE A 398 -12.01 3.28 -12.31
C ILE A 398 -13.35 2.70 -11.83
N TRP A 399 -13.68 2.77 -10.53
CA TRP A 399 -14.99 2.34 -10.04
C TRP A 399 -16.15 3.10 -10.69
N ALA A 400 -16.05 4.42 -10.83
CA ALA A 400 -17.07 5.22 -11.50
C ALA A 400 -17.15 4.91 -13.01
N LYS A 401 -16.02 4.61 -13.65
CA LYS A 401 -15.95 4.31 -15.09
C LYS A 401 -16.48 2.92 -15.44
N ASP A 402 -16.21 1.93 -14.60
CA ASP A 402 -16.50 0.52 -14.86
C ASP A 402 -17.88 0.09 -14.32
N THR A 403 -18.53 0.92 -13.51
CA THR A 403 -19.80 0.59 -12.86
C THR A 403 -20.87 1.63 -13.14
N LYS A 404 -22.08 1.37 -12.64
CA LYS A 404 -23.24 2.25 -12.65
C LYS A 404 -23.40 3.02 -11.34
N TRP A 405 -22.39 3.01 -10.47
CA TRP A 405 -22.52 3.65 -9.17
C TRP A 405 -22.61 5.18 -9.28
N ASP A 406 -21.93 5.79 -10.24
CA ASP A 406 -22.07 7.22 -10.51
C ASP A 406 -23.49 7.58 -11.04
N ASP A 407 -24.07 6.72 -11.90
CA ASP A 407 -25.46 6.80 -12.36
C ASP A 407 -26.42 6.77 -11.17
N LEU A 408 -26.20 5.85 -10.20
CA LEU A 408 -26.95 5.78 -8.93
C LEU A 408 -26.87 7.10 -8.16
N ILE A 409 -25.65 7.59 -7.91
CA ILE A 409 -25.46 8.82 -7.12
C ILE A 409 -26.10 10.02 -7.82
N LYS A 410 -25.99 10.11 -9.15
CA LYS A 410 -26.59 11.18 -9.96
C LYS A 410 -28.12 11.12 -9.92
N TRP A 411 -28.70 9.91 -9.95
CA TRP A 411 -30.15 9.68 -9.91
C TRP A 411 -30.77 9.91 -8.51
N ILE A 412 -30.09 9.53 -7.42
CA ILE A 412 -30.61 9.68 -6.05
C ILE A 412 -30.70 11.13 -5.58
N LYS A 413 -30.07 12.10 -6.26
CA LYS A 413 -29.93 13.50 -5.78
C LYS A 413 -31.18 14.07 -5.10
#